data_AF-X1A4T7-F1
#
_entry.id   AF-X1A4T7-F1
#
_cell.length_a   1.000
_cell.length_b   1.000
_cell.length_c   1.000
_cell.angle_alpha   90.00
_cell.angle_beta   90.00
_cell.angle_gamma   90.00
#
_symmetry.space_group_name_H-M   'P 1'
#
loop_
_entity.id
_entity.type
_entity.pdbx_description
1 polymer ?
#
loop_
_entity_poly.entity_id
_entity_poly.type
_entity_poly.pdbx_seq_one_letter_code
_entity_poly.pdbx_strand_id
1 'polypeptide(L)'
;VFFRKELEFNKVFIHRFVGISTNFIVAVIAALILRSVWALVLGLLAEKIVSIIVSYVIHPFRPRFSLNLQKAKELFGFGKWILGSSILVFIGEHIDDIFVGRVLSATALGFYQMAYRISNMLETEITQVIAGVAFPAYAKLQDQAIRLQKAYFRIMRLTMAVSIPIAVGMVFLAPEFTMVFLGEKWMSIVIVMQLLAVAGLVKSIISTGNPFGAVHLL
;
A
#
# COMPACT_ATOMS: atom_id res chain seq x y z
N VAL A 1 2.48 3.77 15.72
CA VAL A 1 3.40 4.89 15.38
C VAL A 1 4.54 5.00 16.38
N PHE A 2 4.28 5.02 17.71
CA PHE A 2 5.31 5.00 18.75
C PHE A 2 6.29 3.82 18.64
N PHE A 3 5.79 2.58 18.61
CA PHE A 3 6.63 1.36 18.48
C PHE A 3 7.48 1.29 17.21
N ARG A 4 7.02 1.93 16.12
CA ARG A 4 7.75 1.97 14.84
C ARG A 4 8.87 3.01 14.87
N LYS A 5 8.76 4.02 15.75
CA LYS A 5 9.75 5.07 15.98
C LYS A 5 10.82 4.61 16.99
N GLU A 6 10.46 3.73 17.92
CA GLU A 6 11.38 3.15 18.93
C GLU A 6 12.02 1.81 18.48
N LEU A 7 11.88 1.43 17.21
CA LEU A 7 12.45 0.20 16.62
C LEU A 7 11.99 -1.12 17.30
N GLU A 8 10.87 -1.10 18.04
CA GLU A 8 10.30 -2.29 18.69
C GLU A 8 9.44 -3.11 17.72
N PHE A 9 10.03 -3.58 16.63
CA PHE A 9 9.35 -4.33 15.57
C PHE A 9 8.66 -5.61 16.06
N ASN A 10 9.18 -6.24 17.12
CA ASN A 10 8.60 -7.43 17.72
C ASN A 10 7.19 -7.17 18.27
N LYS A 11 6.95 -6.01 18.88
CA LYS A 11 5.63 -5.63 19.41
C LYS A 11 4.65 -5.26 18.30
N VAL A 12 5.13 -4.62 17.24
CA VAL A 12 4.35 -4.36 16.02
C VAL A 12 3.96 -5.66 15.32
N PHE A 13 4.88 -6.62 15.27
CA PHE A 13 4.64 -7.94 14.71
C PHE A 13 3.57 -8.70 15.52
N ILE A 14 3.70 -8.79 16.85
CA ILE A 14 2.71 -9.47 17.71
C ILE A 14 1.33 -8.82 17.56
N HIS A 15 1.25 -7.49 17.59
CA HIS A 15 -0.02 -6.77 17.42
C HIS A 15 -0.70 -7.10 16.09
N ARG A 16 0.06 -7.12 14.99
CA ARG A 16 -0.46 -7.45 13.66
C ARG A 16 -0.82 -8.93 13.53
N PHE A 17 0.02 -9.82 14.05
CA PHE A 17 -0.16 -11.27 13.98
C PHE A 17 -1.40 -11.73 14.75
N VAL A 18 -1.60 -11.22 15.96
CA VAL A 18 -2.79 -11.53 16.77
C VAL A 18 -4.06 -11.02 16.08
N GLY A 19 -4.03 -9.81 15.50
CA GLY A 19 -5.16 -9.26 14.75
C GLY A 19 -5.56 -10.13 13.57
N ILE A 20 -4.61 -10.45 12.69
CA ILE A 20 -4.86 -11.27 11.49
C ILE A 20 -5.35 -12.68 11.86
N SER A 21 -4.74 -13.30 12.87
CA SER A 21 -5.14 -14.63 13.34
C SER A 21 -6.57 -14.62 13.90
N THR A 22 -6.93 -13.58 14.66
CA THR A 22 -8.29 -13.41 15.18
C THR A 22 -9.29 -13.25 14.04
N ASN A 23 -8.98 -12.40 13.05
CA ASN A 23 -9.83 -12.21 11.88
C ASN A 23 -10.10 -13.54 11.18
N PHE A 24 -9.03 -14.30 10.88
CA PHE A 24 -9.13 -15.57 10.20
C PHE A 24 -9.98 -16.58 10.98
N ILE A 25 -9.71 -16.77 12.27
CA ILE A 25 -10.45 -17.73 13.11
C ILE A 25 -11.93 -17.37 13.19
N VAL A 26 -12.24 -16.10 13.48
CA VAL A 26 -13.63 -15.65 13.63
C VAL A 26 -14.37 -15.69 12.29
N ALA A 27 -13.73 -15.27 11.20
CA ALA A 27 -14.33 -15.34 9.87
C ALA A 27 -14.62 -16.78 9.44
N VAL A 28 -13.70 -17.73 9.68
CA VAL A 28 -13.90 -19.14 9.33
C VAL A 28 -15.02 -19.76 10.17
N ILE A 29 -15.03 -19.55 11.49
CA ILE A 29 -16.08 -20.08 12.36
C ILE A 29 -17.45 -19.48 11.98
N ALA A 30 -17.52 -18.17 11.77
CA ALA A 30 -18.75 -17.50 11.37
C ALA A 30 -19.22 -17.93 9.97
N ALA A 31 -18.29 -18.22 9.05
CA ALA A 31 -18.62 -18.70 7.72
C ALA A 31 -19.21 -20.12 7.75
N LEU A 32 -18.68 -20.99 8.62
CA LEU A 32 -19.20 -22.36 8.80
C LEU A 32 -20.62 -22.36 9.38
N ILE A 33 -20.92 -21.42 10.27
CA ILE A 33 -22.23 -21.32 10.94
C ILE A 33 -23.25 -20.56 10.08
N LEU A 34 -22.91 -19.35 9.63
CA LEU A 34 -23.86 -18.45 8.94
C LEU A 34 -23.92 -18.66 7.42
N ARG A 35 -22.90 -19.29 6.80
CA ARG A 35 -22.76 -19.46 5.35
C ARG A 35 -23.04 -18.18 4.54
N SER A 36 -22.69 -17.03 5.12
CA SER A 36 -23.04 -15.71 4.61
C SER A 36 -21.84 -14.79 4.62
N VAL A 37 -21.88 -13.78 3.75
CA VAL A 37 -20.86 -12.72 3.62
C VAL A 37 -20.63 -11.98 4.95
N TRP A 38 -21.62 -11.97 5.84
CA TRP A 38 -21.53 -11.41 7.20
C TRP A 38 -20.40 -12.02 8.06
N ALA A 39 -19.96 -13.23 7.75
CA ALA A 39 -18.80 -13.83 8.40
C ALA A 39 -17.53 -12.99 8.26
N LEU A 40 -17.31 -12.39 7.09
CA LEU A 40 -16.16 -11.52 6.83
C LEU A 40 -16.24 -10.22 7.64
N VAL A 41 -17.44 -9.66 7.78
CA VAL A 41 -17.68 -8.44 8.56
C VAL A 41 -17.39 -8.70 10.04
N LEU A 42 -17.85 -9.84 10.57
CA LEU A 42 -17.60 -10.24 11.96
C LEU A 42 -16.11 -10.49 12.24
N GLY A 43 -15.38 -11.10 11.30
CA GLY A 43 -13.93 -11.26 11.39
C GLY A 43 -13.19 -9.92 11.47
N LEU A 44 -13.55 -8.97 10.61
CA LEU A 44 -12.97 -7.62 10.61
C LEU A 44 -13.28 -6.85 11.90
N LEU A 45 -14.50 -6.95 12.43
CA LEU A 45 -14.87 -6.32 13.69
C LEU A 45 -14.10 -6.92 14.87
N ALA A 46 -14.00 -8.25 14.92
CA ALA A 46 -13.24 -8.95 15.95
C ALA A 46 -11.75 -8.57 15.91
N GLU A 47 -11.16 -8.47 14.71
CA GLU A 47 -9.80 -7.95 14.53
C GLU A 47 -9.62 -6.58 15.17
N LYS A 48 -10.52 -5.63 14.89
CA LYS A 48 -10.42 -4.26 15.45
C LYS A 48 -10.57 -4.24 16.96
N ILE A 49 -11.49 -5.02 17.51
CA ILE A 49 -11.70 -5.11 18.96
C ILE A 49 -10.45 -5.67 19.64
N VAL A 50 -9.91 -6.78 19.14
CA VAL A 50 -8.70 -7.39 19.70
C VAL A 50 -7.49 -6.49 19.51
N SER A 51 -7.38 -5.81 18.37
CA SER A 51 -6.32 -4.84 18.10
C SER A 51 -6.32 -3.67 19.11
N ILE A 52 -7.50 -3.22 19.54
CA ILE A 52 -7.64 -2.24 20.63
C ILE A 52 -7.14 -2.86 21.95
N ILE A 53 -7.67 -4.03 22.34
CA ILE A 53 -7.32 -4.69 23.61
C ILE A 53 -5.80 -4.91 23.71
N VAL A 54 -5.20 -5.48 22.66
CA VAL A 54 -3.75 -5.74 22.60
C VAL A 54 -2.96 -4.42 22.66
N SER A 55 -3.44 -3.34 22.03
CA SER A 55 -2.80 -2.03 22.14
C SER A 55 -2.76 -1.49 23.58
N TYR A 56 -3.81 -1.76 24.38
CA TYR A 56 -3.86 -1.37 25.80
C TYR A 56 -2.99 -2.28 26.69
N VAL A 57 -2.80 -3.55 26.32
CA VAL A 57 -1.96 -4.50 27.08
C VAL A 57 -0.47 -4.26 26.82
N ILE A 58 -0.08 -3.99 25.57
CA ILE A 58 1.33 -3.84 25.17
C ILE A 58 1.91 -2.49 25.59
N HIS A 59 1.09 -1.43 25.66
CA HIS A 59 1.57 -0.09 26.00
C HIS A 59 1.13 0.33 27.42
N PRO A 60 2.06 0.69 28.32
CA PRO A 60 1.74 1.19 29.67
C PRO A 60 1.08 2.58 29.69
N PHE A 61 0.79 3.18 28.53
CA PHE A 61 0.21 4.52 28.45
C PHE A 61 -1.30 4.39 28.65
N ARG A 62 -1.77 4.80 29.83
CA ARG A 62 -3.20 4.90 30.12
C ARG A 62 -3.68 6.26 29.60
N PRO A 63 -4.56 6.31 28.59
CA PRO A 63 -5.09 7.58 28.10
C PRO A 63 -5.83 8.28 29.24
N ARG A 64 -5.22 9.34 29.78
CA ARG A 64 -5.90 10.27 30.67
C ARG A 64 -6.66 11.25 29.80
N PHE A 65 -7.95 11.44 30.06
CA PHE A 65 -8.74 12.47 29.40
C PHE A 65 -8.21 13.85 29.82
N SER A 66 -7.31 14.41 29.03
CA SER A 66 -6.92 15.82 29.11
C SER A 66 -7.47 16.53 27.88
N LEU A 67 -8.57 17.25 28.05
CA LEU A 67 -9.13 18.10 26.99
C LEU A 67 -8.30 19.37 26.87
N ASN A 68 -7.13 19.26 26.23
CA ASN A 68 -6.35 20.43 25.86
C ASN A 68 -6.82 20.89 24.47
N LEU A 69 -7.74 21.85 24.45
CA LEU A 69 -8.33 22.40 23.23
C LEU A 69 -7.28 22.97 22.27
N GLN A 70 -6.17 23.48 22.80
CA GLN A 70 -5.07 24.03 22.00
C GLN A 70 -4.32 22.93 21.25
N LYS A 71 -3.98 21.82 21.94
CA LYS A 71 -3.40 20.62 21.30
C LYS A 71 -4.38 19.95 20.34
N ALA A 72 -5.68 19.94 20.67
CA ALA A 72 -6.71 19.42 19.78
C ALA A 72 -6.80 20.23 18.48
N LYS A 73 -6.76 21.57 18.56
CA LYS A 73 -6.77 22.46 17.39
C LYS A 73 -5.52 22.31 16.51
N GLU A 74 -4.37 22.12 17.13
CA GLU A 74 -3.11 21.83 16.43
C GLU A 74 -3.17 20.47 15.69
N LEU A 75 -3.62 19.41 16.38
CA LEU A 75 -3.85 18.11 15.74
C LEU A 75 -4.90 18.17 14.64
N PHE A 76 -5.97 18.95 14.81
CA PHE A 76 -7.01 19.09 13.78
C PHE A 76 -6.49 19.87 12.56
N GLY A 77 -5.63 20.86 12.79
CA GLY A 77 -4.94 21.62 11.75
C GLY A 77 -4.01 20.76 10.90
N PHE A 78 -3.33 19.79 11.50
CA PHE A 78 -2.53 18.80 10.78
C PHE A 78 -3.41 17.71 10.15
N GLY A 79 -4.41 17.23 10.89
CA GLY A 79 -5.33 16.19 10.48
C GLY A 79 -6.13 16.54 9.24
N LYS A 80 -6.60 17.80 9.09
CA LYS A 80 -7.29 18.24 7.87
C LYS A 80 -6.42 18.14 6.62
N TRP A 81 -5.12 18.42 6.72
CA TRP A 81 -4.19 18.32 5.59
C TRP A 81 -3.93 16.86 5.23
N ILE A 82 -3.76 16.00 6.24
CA ILE A 82 -3.69 14.55 6.01
C ILE A 82 -4.96 14.05 5.36
N LEU A 83 -6.14 14.40 5.89
CA LEU A 83 -7.42 13.97 5.33
C LEU A 83 -7.58 14.46 3.89
N GLY A 84 -7.26 15.72 3.62
CA GLY A 84 -7.30 16.27 2.26
C GLY A 84 -6.36 15.54 1.30
N SER A 85 -5.11 15.29 1.71
CA SER A 85 -4.14 14.53 0.92
C SER A 85 -4.60 13.09 0.68
N SER A 86 -5.09 12.41 1.72
CA SER A 86 -5.62 11.04 1.61
C SER A 86 -6.83 10.96 0.70
N ILE A 87 -7.72 11.95 0.72
CA ILE A 87 -8.87 12.03 -0.20
C ILE A 87 -8.38 12.21 -1.64
N LEU A 88 -7.41 13.10 -1.88
CA LEU A 88 -6.86 13.32 -3.23
C LEU A 88 -6.18 12.06 -3.78
N VAL A 89 -5.39 11.36 -2.95
CA VAL A 89 -4.77 10.08 -3.31
C VAL A 89 -5.84 9.03 -3.59
N PHE A 90 -6.83 8.89 -2.70
CA PHE A 90 -7.93 7.94 -2.87
C PHE A 90 -8.72 8.19 -4.16
N ILE A 91 -9.03 9.46 -4.46
CA ILE A 91 -9.68 9.83 -5.71
C ILE A 91 -8.75 9.47 -6.88
N GLY A 92 -7.48 9.83 -6.84
CA GLY A 92 -6.53 9.50 -7.91
C GLY A 92 -6.37 8.01 -8.16
N GLU A 93 -6.43 7.16 -7.13
CA GLU A 93 -6.30 5.70 -7.24
C GLU A 93 -7.59 5.00 -7.69
N HIS A 94 -8.77 5.54 -7.36
CA HIS A 94 -10.05 4.90 -7.62
C HIS A 94 -10.92 5.59 -8.65
N ILE A 95 -10.51 6.75 -9.16
CA ILE A 95 -11.22 7.42 -10.25
C ILE A 95 -11.27 6.51 -11.48
N ASP A 96 -10.19 5.79 -11.75
CA ASP A 96 -10.08 4.80 -12.83
C ASP A 96 -11.14 3.70 -12.67
N ASP A 97 -11.30 3.18 -11.45
CA ASP A 97 -12.31 2.15 -11.12
C ASP A 97 -13.74 2.67 -11.35
N ILE A 98 -14.01 3.94 -11.03
CA ILE A 98 -15.33 4.56 -11.20
C ILE A 98 -15.63 4.75 -12.69
N PHE A 99 -14.67 5.21 -13.49
CA PHE A 99 -14.83 5.34 -14.93
C PHE A 99 -15.03 3.97 -15.59
N VAL A 100 -14.20 2.99 -15.25
CA VAL A 100 -14.32 1.62 -15.75
C VAL A 100 -15.65 1.01 -15.34
N GLY A 101 -16.08 1.10 -14.08
CA GLY A 101 -17.33 0.50 -13.61
C GLY A 101 -18.60 1.15 -14.17
N ARG A 102 -18.52 2.40 -14.63
CA ARG A 102 -19.67 3.11 -15.24
C ARG A 102 -19.73 2.93 -16.75
N VAL A 103 -18.57 2.80 -17.41
CA VAL A 103 -18.47 2.61 -18.87
C VAL A 103 -18.52 1.13 -19.25
N LEU A 104 -17.98 0.26 -18.41
CA LEU A 104 -17.89 -1.17 -18.61
C LEU A 104 -18.74 -1.90 -17.56
N SER A 105 -19.45 -2.95 -17.98
CA SER A 105 -20.36 -3.73 -17.10
C SER A 105 -19.66 -4.25 -15.84
N ALA A 106 -20.43 -4.65 -14.81
CA ALA A 106 -19.88 -5.18 -13.55
C ALA A 106 -18.85 -6.32 -13.75
N THR A 107 -19.03 -7.13 -14.79
CA THR A 107 -18.08 -8.19 -15.19
C THR A 107 -16.73 -7.61 -15.62
N ALA A 108 -16.72 -6.54 -16.40
CA ALA A 108 -15.51 -5.89 -16.88
C ALA A 108 -14.80 -5.08 -15.79
N LEU A 109 -15.53 -4.54 -14.80
CA LEU A 109 -14.91 -3.99 -13.59
C LEU A 109 -14.18 -5.07 -12.79
N GLY A 110 -14.77 -6.27 -12.64
CA GLY A 110 -14.11 -7.39 -11.97
C GLY A 110 -12.82 -7.82 -12.67
N PHE A 111 -12.83 -7.81 -14.00
CA PHE A 111 -11.64 -8.04 -14.83
C PHE A 111 -10.56 -6.97 -14.61
N TYR A 112 -10.94 -5.70 -14.61
CA TYR A 112 -10.02 -4.58 -14.36
C TYR A 112 -9.41 -4.65 -12.95
N GLN A 113 -10.23 -4.86 -11.92
CA GLN A 113 -9.74 -4.94 -10.54
C GLN A 113 -8.77 -6.10 -10.33
N MET A 114 -8.98 -7.23 -10.99
CA MET A 114 -8.05 -8.36 -10.93
C MET A 114 -6.72 -8.04 -11.61
N ALA A 115 -6.76 -7.47 -12.82
CA ALA A 115 -5.55 -7.01 -13.51
C ALA A 115 -4.79 -5.97 -12.66
N TYR A 116 -5.52 -5.00 -12.10
CA TYR A 116 -4.98 -3.98 -11.23
C TYR A 116 -4.32 -4.57 -9.99
N ARG A 117 -4.97 -5.51 -9.31
CA ARG A 117 -4.41 -6.17 -8.12
C ARG A 117 -3.09 -6.88 -8.43
N ILE A 118 -3.01 -7.60 -9.55
CA ILE A 118 -1.80 -8.34 -9.95
C ILE A 118 -0.67 -7.38 -10.29
N SER A 119 -0.94 -6.35 -11.10
CA SER A 119 0.06 -5.34 -11.46
C SER A 119 0.52 -4.52 -10.27
N ASN A 120 -0.41 -4.11 -9.40
CA ASN A 120 -0.09 -3.28 -8.23
C ASN A 120 0.70 -4.07 -7.17
N MET A 121 0.52 -5.39 -7.07
CA MET A 121 1.35 -6.23 -6.20
C MET A 121 2.83 -6.15 -6.61
N LEU A 122 3.12 -6.32 -7.90
CA LEU A 122 4.49 -6.21 -8.43
C LEU A 122 5.06 -4.79 -8.25
N GLU A 123 4.25 -3.78 -8.53
CA GLU A 123 4.61 -2.37 -8.33
C GLU A 123 4.98 -2.08 -6.86
N THR A 124 4.18 -2.59 -5.92
CA THR A 124 4.37 -2.36 -4.49
C THR A 124 5.67 -2.98 -3.99
N GLU A 125 5.99 -4.21 -4.40
CA GLU A 125 7.23 -4.88 -4.01
C GLU A 125 8.47 -4.13 -4.52
N ILE A 126 8.46 -3.72 -5.79
CA ILE A 126 9.53 -2.90 -6.37
C ILE A 126 9.70 -1.59 -5.60
N THR A 127 8.59 -0.90 -5.33
CA THR A 127 8.58 0.38 -4.62
C THR A 127 9.10 0.24 -3.19
N GLN A 128 8.75 -0.83 -2.47
CA GLN A 128 9.24 -1.06 -1.11
C GLN A 128 10.75 -1.31 -1.07
N VAL A 129 11.27 -2.11 -2.02
CA VAL A 129 12.72 -2.35 -2.13
C VAL A 129 13.47 -1.05 -2.41
N ILE A 130 12.96 -0.22 -3.34
CA ILE A 130 13.57 1.07 -3.66
C ILE A 130 13.51 2.01 -2.45
N ALA A 131 12.35 2.15 -1.82
CA ALA A 131 12.16 3.04 -0.66
C ALA A 131 13.10 2.65 0.51
N GLY A 132 13.30 1.35 0.73
CA GLY A 132 14.19 0.84 1.77
C GLY A 132 15.67 1.21 1.58
N VAL A 133 16.10 1.44 0.33
CA VAL A 133 17.49 1.81 0.01
C VAL A 133 17.65 3.31 -0.23
N ALA A 134 16.67 3.93 -0.88
CA ALA A 134 16.70 5.34 -1.28
C ALA A 134 16.63 6.28 -0.07
N PHE A 135 15.72 6.01 0.87
CA PHE A 135 15.51 6.88 2.02
C PHE A 135 16.75 7.00 2.93
N PRO A 136 17.40 5.90 3.36
CA PRO A 136 18.63 6.00 4.16
C PRO A 136 19.79 6.66 3.40
N ALA A 137 19.88 6.46 2.08
CA ALA A 137 20.92 7.06 1.25
C ALA A 137 20.74 8.58 1.12
N TYR A 138 19.51 9.06 0.94
CA TYR A 138 19.23 10.50 0.86
C TYR A 138 19.40 11.20 2.22
N ALA A 139 18.92 10.60 3.30
CA ALA A 139 19.06 11.16 4.64
C ALA A 139 20.54 11.36 5.05
N LYS A 140 21.43 10.43 4.69
CA LYS A 140 22.88 10.55 4.97
C LYS A 140 23.58 11.64 4.14
N LEU A 141 22.99 12.06 3.03
CA LEU A 141 23.60 12.98 2.06
C LEU A 141 22.85 14.31 1.95
N GLN A 142 21.86 14.56 2.82
CA GLN A 142 21.00 15.74 2.77
C GLN A 142 21.79 17.06 2.76
N ASP A 143 22.89 17.13 3.54
CA ASP A 143 23.71 18.33 3.69
C ASP A 143 24.69 18.55 2.52
N GLN A 144 24.74 17.62 1.54
CA GLN A 144 25.72 17.62 0.46
C GLN A 144 25.03 17.57 -0.91
N ALA A 145 24.48 18.69 -1.36
CA ALA A 145 23.67 18.82 -2.57
C ALA A 145 24.24 18.08 -3.82
N ILE A 146 25.54 18.23 -4.11
CA ILE A 146 26.19 17.56 -5.25
C ILE A 146 26.21 16.04 -5.08
N ARG A 147 26.45 15.54 -3.85
CA ARG A 147 26.48 14.09 -3.58
C ARG A 147 25.07 13.52 -3.54
N LEU A 148 24.10 14.26 -3.03
CA LEU A 148 22.69 13.91 -3.03
C LEU A 148 22.16 13.74 -4.47
N GLN A 149 22.47 14.69 -5.35
CA GLN A 149 22.08 14.61 -6.77
C GLN A 149 22.70 13.36 -7.45
N LYS A 150 23.99 13.08 -7.21
CA LYS A 150 24.64 11.87 -7.73
C LYS A 150 24.02 10.59 -7.18
N ALA A 151 23.66 10.56 -5.90
CA ALA A 151 22.98 9.43 -5.28
C ALA A 151 21.58 9.22 -5.88
N TYR A 152 20.82 10.30 -6.09
CA TYR A 152 19.53 10.28 -6.77
C TYR A 152 19.62 9.64 -8.17
N PHE A 153 20.51 10.13 -9.03
CA PHE A 153 20.69 9.55 -10.36
C PHE A 153 21.15 8.09 -10.33
N ARG A 154 21.98 7.71 -9.35
CA ARG A 154 22.43 6.33 -9.19
C ARG A 154 21.29 5.40 -8.79
N ILE A 155 20.46 5.82 -7.84
CA ILE A 155 19.28 5.06 -7.40
C ILE A 155 18.27 4.99 -8.54
N MET A 156 17.97 6.10 -9.22
CA MET A 156 17.08 6.12 -10.38
C MET A 156 17.55 5.17 -11.49
N ARG A 157 18.85 5.13 -11.78
CA ARG A 157 19.41 4.21 -12.79
C ARG A 157 19.29 2.74 -12.36
N LEU A 158 19.52 2.43 -11.08
CA LEU A 158 19.32 1.08 -10.54
C LEU A 158 17.84 0.67 -10.59
N THR A 159 16.94 1.57 -10.19
CA THR A 159 15.49 1.39 -10.30
C THR A 159 15.11 1.07 -11.74
N MET A 160 15.51 1.89 -12.71
CA MET A 160 15.21 1.65 -14.13
C MET A 160 15.79 0.33 -14.63
N ALA A 161 17.03 -0.01 -14.23
CA ALA A 161 17.68 -1.25 -14.65
C ALA A 161 16.96 -2.52 -14.16
N VAL A 162 16.22 -2.43 -13.04
CA VAL A 162 15.43 -3.55 -12.48
C VAL A 162 13.98 -3.50 -12.96
N SER A 163 13.34 -2.34 -12.92
CA SER A 163 11.93 -2.18 -13.27
C SER A 163 11.67 -2.48 -14.75
N ILE A 164 12.56 -2.04 -15.66
CA ILE A 164 12.38 -2.25 -17.12
C ILE A 164 12.31 -3.75 -17.47
N PRO A 165 13.28 -4.61 -17.10
CA PRO A 165 13.19 -6.04 -17.36
C PRO A 165 11.94 -6.69 -16.76
N ILE A 166 11.53 -6.28 -15.55
CA ILE A 166 10.34 -6.84 -14.90
C ILE A 166 9.08 -6.47 -15.68
N ALA A 167 8.91 -5.21 -16.07
CA ALA A 167 7.75 -4.79 -16.82
C ALA A 167 7.71 -5.39 -18.23
N VAL A 168 8.86 -5.47 -18.91
CA VAL A 168 8.97 -6.16 -20.20
C VAL A 168 8.60 -7.64 -20.04
N GLY A 169 9.18 -8.31 -19.05
CA GLY A 169 8.84 -9.70 -18.73
C GLY A 169 7.35 -9.88 -18.44
N MET A 170 6.74 -8.97 -17.69
CA MET A 170 5.31 -8.99 -17.40
C MET A 170 4.46 -8.77 -18.65
N VAL A 171 4.85 -7.87 -19.55
CA VAL A 171 4.11 -7.62 -20.80
C VAL A 171 4.12 -8.85 -21.69
N PHE A 172 5.28 -9.52 -21.81
CA PHE A 172 5.42 -10.72 -22.64
C PHE A 172 4.78 -11.96 -22.00
N LEU A 173 4.88 -12.13 -20.69
CA LEU A 173 4.35 -13.29 -19.97
C LEU A 173 2.88 -13.13 -19.54
N ALA A 174 2.28 -11.94 -19.72
CA ALA A 174 0.89 -11.70 -19.34
C ALA A 174 -0.10 -12.71 -19.97
N PRO A 175 -0.06 -13.02 -21.28
CA PRO A 175 -0.96 -14.00 -21.88
C PRO A 175 -0.84 -15.39 -21.25
N GLU A 176 0.37 -15.91 -21.10
CA GLU A 176 0.66 -17.24 -20.54
C GLU A 176 0.29 -17.29 -19.06
N PHE A 177 0.66 -16.25 -18.30
CA PHE A 177 0.32 -16.13 -16.89
C PHE A 177 -1.19 -16.12 -16.70
N THR A 178 -1.93 -15.30 -17.46
CA THR A 178 -3.39 -15.25 -17.37
C THR A 178 -4.00 -16.60 -17.75
N MET A 179 -3.53 -17.25 -18.80
CA MET A 179 -4.06 -18.53 -19.25
C MET A 179 -3.82 -19.65 -18.23
N VAL A 180 -2.63 -19.71 -17.62
CA VAL A 180 -2.26 -20.77 -16.66
C VAL A 180 -2.91 -20.56 -15.29
N PHE A 181 -2.93 -19.33 -14.78
CA PHE A 181 -3.37 -19.05 -13.41
C PHE A 181 -4.84 -18.65 -13.31
N LEU A 182 -5.40 -17.95 -14.29
CA LEU A 182 -6.78 -17.47 -14.27
C LEU A 182 -7.70 -18.25 -15.24
N GLY A 183 -7.14 -18.79 -16.32
CA GLY A 183 -7.87 -19.56 -17.34
C GLY A 183 -8.43 -18.70 -18.47
N GLU A 184 -8.97 -19.35 -19.51
CA GLU A 184 -9.40 -18.70 -20.77
C GLU A 184 -10.43 -17.58 -20.57
N LYS A 185 -11.29 -17.70 -19.55
CA LYS A 185 -12.34 -16.70 -19.25
C LYS A 185 -11.77 -15.32 -18.89
N TRP A 186 -10.50 -15.24 -18.53
CA TRP A 186 -9.83 -14.01 -18.11
C TRP A 186 -8.91 -13.44 -19.18
N MET A 187 -8.84 -14.01 -20.39
CA MET A 187 -7.94 -13.53 -21.45
C MET A 187 -8.18 -12.07 -21.84
N SER A 188 -9.39 -11.54 -21.64
CA SER A 188 -9.70 -10.12 -21.85
C SER A 188 -8.88 -9.16 -20.97
N ILE A 189 -8.28 -9.65 -19.87
CA ILE A 189 -7.51 -8.80 -18.96
C ILE A 189 -6.06 -8.59 -19.40
N VAL A 190 -5.56 -9.39 -20.34
CA VAL A 190 -4.15 -9.40 -20.74
C VAL A 190 -3.69 -8.01 -21.20
N ILE A 191 -4.48 -7.35 -22.04
CA ILE A 191 -4.19 -6.00 -22.54
C ILE A 191 -4.15 -4.98 -21.39
N VAL A 192 -5.06 -5.10 -20.43
CA VAL A 192 -5.10 -4.23 -19.24
C VAL A 192 -3.86 -4.46 -18.37
N MET A 193 -3.47 -5.72 -18.15
CA MET A 193 -2.25 -6.06 -17.42
C MET A 193 -0.99 -5.49 -18.10
N GLN A 194 -0.91 -5.57 -19.43
CA GLN A 194 0.20 -5.00 -20.20
C GLN A 194 0.27 -3.47 -20.07
N LEU A 195 -0.87 -2.78 -20.20
CA LEU A 195 -0.94 -1.32 -20.01
C LEU A 195 -0.54 -0.91 -18.59
N LEU A 196 -1.03 -1.64 -17.58
CA LEU A 196 -0.70 -1.38 -16.18
C LEU A 196 0.76 -1.70 -15.85
N ALA A 197 1.39 -2.69 -16.49
CA ALA A 197 2.82 -2.95 -16.34
C ALA A 197 3.66 -1.76 -16.84
N VAL A 198 3.26 -1.14 -17.96
CA VAL A 198 3.90 0.08 -18.46
C VAL A 198 3.62 1.27 -17.55
N ALA A 199 2.40 1.43 -17.05
CA ALA A 199 2.08 2.47 -16.06
C ALA A 199 2.89 2.30 -14.76
N GLY A 200 3.11 1.07 -14.31
CA GLY A 200 3.92 0.72 -13.15
C GLY A 200 5.40 1.14 -13.31
N LEU A 201 5.96 1.09 -14.52
CA LEU A 201 7.29 1.66 -14.80
C LEU A 201 7.35 3.16 -14.52
N VAL A 202 6.35 3.89 -15.01
CA VAL A 202 6.27 5.35 -14.83
C VAL A 202 6.14 5.67 -13.34
N LYS A 203 5.28 4.95 -12.62
CA LYS A 203 5.13 5.11 -11.16
C LYS A 203 6.41 4.76 -10.40
N SER A 204 7.13 3.71 -10.79
CA SER A 204 8.41 3.33 -10.17
C SER A 204 9.45 4.47 -10.27
N ILE A 205 9.49 5.17 -11.40
CA ILE A 205 10.36 6.34 -11.59
C ILE A 205 9.93 7.49 -10.67
N ILE A 206 8.62 7.81 -10.64
CA ILE A 206 8.06 8.86 -9.77
C ILE A 206 8.35 8.55 -8.29
N SER A 207 8.22 7.28 -7.88
CA SER A 207 8.45 6.84 -6.50
C SER A 207 9.88 7.09 -6.02
N THR A 208 10.86 7.09 -6.94
CA THR A 208 12.27 7.38 -6.61
C THR A 208 12.48 8.86 -6.25
N GLY A 209 11.62 9.75 -6.76
CA GLY A 209 11.63 11.20 -6.50
C GLY A 209 10.95 11.62 -5.20
N ASN A 210 9.95 10.87 -4.73
CA ASN A 210 9.21 11.20 -3.50
C ASN A 210 10.12 11.37 -2.26
N PRO A 211 11.07 10.46 -1.97
CA PRO A 211 11.98 10.62 -0.86
C PRO A 211 12.96 11.79 -1.03
N PHE A 212 13.32 12.17 -2.26
CA PHE A 212 14.18 13.32 -2.55
C PHE A 212 13.48 14.64 -2.21
N GLY A 213 12.21 14.78 -2.59
CA GLY A 213 11.38 15.94 -2.23
C GLY A 213 11.17 16.07 -0.71
N ALA A 214 10.97 14.94 -0.02
CA ALA A 214 10.81 14.93 1.44
C ALA A 214 12.07 15.39 2.20
N VAL A 215 13.27 15.04 1.71
CA VAL A 215 14.53 15.46 2.32
C VAL A 215 14.84 16.94 2.07
N HIS A 216 14.38 17.53 0.96
CA HIS A 216 14.57 18.96 0.70
C HIS A 216 13.63 19.87 1.52
N LEU A 217 12.57 19.29 2.10
CA LEU A 217 11.60 20.00 2.97
C LEU A 217 11.97 19.92 4.46
N LEU A 218 12.96 19.11 4.84
CA LEU A 218 13.50 18.98 6.20
C LEU A 218 14.75 19.84 6.36
#